data_AF-A0A0F9KUZ4-F1
#
_entry.id   AF-A0A0F9KUZ4-F1
#
_cell.length_a   1.000
_cell.length_b   1.000
_cell.length_c   1.000
_cell.angle_alpha   90.00
_cell.angle_beta   90.00
_cell.angle_gamma   90.00
#
_symmetry.space_group_name_H-M   'P 1'
#
loop_
_entity.id
_entity.type
_entity.pdbx_description
1 polymer ?
#
loop_
_entity_poly.entity_id
_entity_poly.type
_entity_poly.pdbx_seq_one_letter_code
_entity_poly.pdbx_strand_id
1 'polypeptide(L)'
;MQVNQIITGDCLEVMKAWPDNSVDAIVTDIPYGIGFMGKEWDTFKKDYLQKHRVADRKRKPRTDGRTVAAWNDGADAGTYDHSRNAEYQEWCRIWSKEALRIAKPGAFLMCFGGTRTYHRVTCGLEDAGWQIRDCMMWLYGSGFPKSHNISKAIDKAKGVERKQLVEKKQDIFGEYNEKQESSNKINFENLGQAGYKENWNITNNNTDLAKLWDGYGTALKPAWEPIIVAMKPLDGTFAQNAEKHGVAGLNIDGGRIGFSNKAEKQKHSQEWNRKWETDWLKHRHDQSPNYPGWKQREEKGKDLQGRWPANVILDEDAASMLDEQSGVSGNKLNIRQYSKSDLSGDGGLGNKGEGIRTFGDSGGASRFFYCAKASRSERNVGLEGMEEKRPDDRTDISKGIWVEKGTAKQTNHHPTVKPLKLMEYLCTLLKPPSEHPILLDPFCGSGTTLMAAYNTGWDYVGIDKEAEYVEIAKRRVAWCKKQNQNQQPLFPA
;
A
#
# COMPACT_ATOMS: atom_id res chain seq x y z
N MET A 1 11.99 -18.01 -19.72
CA MET A 1 11.63 -18.05 -18.29
C MET A 1 10.33 -18.82 -18.16
N GLN A 2 10.25 -19.81 -17.26
CA GLN A 2 8.98 -20.50 -16.98
C GLN A 2 8.10 -19.59 -16.10
N VAL A 3 6.80 -19.54 -16.39
CA VAL A 3 5.82 -18.71 -15.66
C VAL A 3 4.89 -19.58 -14.81
N ASN A 4 4.04 -18.93 -14.01
CA ASN A 4 3.09 -19.53 -13.08
C ASN A 4 3.73 -20.42 -12.01
N GLN A 5 4.88 -19.98 -11.50
CA GLN A 5 5.68 -20.71 -10.53
C GLN A 5 6.13 -19.83 -9.35
N ILE A 6 6.48 -20.50 -8.25
CA ILE A 6 7.01 -19.89 -7.03
C ILE A 6 8.34 -20.56 -6.70
N ILE A 7 9.40 -19.76 -6.71
CA ILE A 7 10.78 -20.22 -6.64
C ILE A 7 11.35 -19.92 -5.26
N THR A 8 11.95 -20.92 -4.61
CA THR A 8 12.72 -20.72 -3.39
C THR A 8 14.15 -20.32 -3.74
N GLY A 9 14.59 -19.13 -3.35
CA GLY A 9 15.95 -18.65 -3.62
C GLY A 9 16.15 -17.17 -3.35
N ASP A 10 17.41 -16.73 -3.44
CA ASP A 10 17.73 -15.30 -3.44
C ASP A 10 17.28 -14.68 -4.77
N CYS A 11 16.49 -13.60 -4.69
CA CYS A 11 15.91 -12.97 -5.88
C CYS A 11 16.96 -12.51 -6.89
N LEU A 12 18.13 -12.06 -6.44
CA LEU A 12 19.19 -11.59 -7.31
C LEU A 12 19.75 -12.73 -8.15
N GLU A 13 20.01 -13.89 -7.51
CA GLU A 13 20.55 -15.07 -8.19
C GLU A 13 19.53 -15.68 -9.16
N VAL A 14 18.24 -15.71 -8.78
CA VAL A 14 17.18 -16.21 -9.65
C VAL A 14 17.00 -15.29 -10.87
N MET A 15 16.95 -13.97 -10.69
CA MET A 15 16.75 -13.03 -11.80
C MET A 15 17.94 -13.00 -12.77
N LYS A 16 19.19 -13.17 -12.29
CA LYS A 16 20.39 -13.26 -13.15
C LYS A 16 20.32 -14.34 -14.23
N ALA A 17 19.56 -15.42 -13.97
CA ALA A 17 19.38 -16.50 -14.93
C ALA A 17 18.38 -16.17 -16.05
N TRP A 18 17.66 -15.04 -15.97
CA TRP A 18 16.62 -14.67 -16.92
C TRP A 18 17.12 -13.68 -17.98
N PRO A 19 16.58 -13.73 -19.21
CA PRO A 19 16.89 -12.75 -20.26
C PRO A 19 16.48 -11.32 -19.88
N ASP A 20 17.12 -10.34 -20.51
CA ASP A 20 16.69 -8.95 -20.45
C ASP A 20 15.25 -8.80 -20.98
N ASN A 21 14.51 -7.81 -20.48
CA ASN A 21 13.18 -7.44 -20.98
C ASN A 21 12.15 -8.61 -21.04
N SER A 22 12.18 -9.50 -20.05
CA SER A 22 11.32 -10.68 -19.94
C SER A 22 10.11 -10.54 -19.01
N VAL A 23 9.93 -9.42 -18.28
CA VAL A 23 8.75 -9.17 -17.41
C VAL A 23 8.02 -7.88 -17.79
N ASP A 24 6.70 -7.89 -17.67
CA ASP A 24 5.81 -6.78 -18.08
C ASP A 24 5.53 -5.80 -16.93
N ALA A 25 5.50 -6.28 -15.69
CA ALA A 25 5.36 -5.45 -14.49
C ALA A 25 5.92 -6.12 -13.23
N ILE A 26 6.16 -5.31 -12.21
CA ILE A 26 6.65 -5.76 -10.90
C ILE A 26 5.75 -5.18 -9.81
N VAL A 27 5.26 -6.03 -8.91
CA VAL A 27 4.57 -5.61 -7.68
C VAL A 27 5.20 -6.36 -6.52
N THR A 28 5.65 -5.65 -5.49
CA THR A 28 6.42 -6.31 -4.42
C THR A 28 6.36 -5.60 -3.07
N ASP A 29 6.45 -6.39 -2.00
CA ASP A 29 6.56 -5.94 -0.62
C ASP A 29 7.91 -6.35 -0.03
N ILE A 30 8.89 -5.47 -0.15
CA ILE A 30 10.27 -5.74 0.27
C ILE A 30 10.42 -5.68 1.80
N PRO A 31 11.47 -6.28 2.37
CA PRO A 31 11.93 -5.94 3.72
C PRO A 31 12.16 -4.42 3.87
N TYR A 32 11.70 -3.84 4.98
CA TYR A 32 11.66 -2.38 5.19
C TYR A 32 12.94 -1.78 5.79
N GLY A 33 13.95 -2.57 6.15
CA GLY A 33 15.20 -2.04 6.69
C GLY A 33 15.06 -1.44 8.08
N ILE A 34 14.14 -1.98 8.88
CA ILE A 34 13.87 -1.50 10.24
C ILE A 34 14.29 -2.50 11.32
N GLY A 35 14.97 -3.60 10.95
CA GLY A 35 15.36 -4.66 11.88
C GLY A 35 14.15 -5.40 12.45
N PHE A 36 13.13 -5.62 11.61
CA PHE A 36 11.82 -6.12 12.00
C PHE A 36 11.91 -7.41 12.82
N MET A 37 11.56 -7.34 14.11
CA MET A 37 11.54 -8.47 15.05
C MET A 37 12.85 -9.28 15.09
N GLY A 38 14.00 -8.65 14.81
CA GLY A 38 15.29 -9.34 14.77
C GLY A 38 15.44 -10.35 13.62
N LYS A 39 14.53 -10.32 12.62
CA LYS A 39 14.59 -11.20 11.47
C LYS A 39 15.81 -10.88 10.60
N GLU A 40 16.64 -11.88 10.33
CA GLU A 40 17.87 -11.68 9.56
C GLU A 40 17.61 -11.08 8.17
N TRP A 41 16.50 -11.44 7.53
CA TRP A 41 16.10 -10.92 6.21
C TRP A 41 15.77 -9.42 6.20
N ASP A 42 15.53 -8.79 7.37
CA ASP A 42 15.35 -7.34 7.51
C ASP A 42 16.57 -6.65 8.16
N THR A 43 17.71 -7.36 8.23
CA THR A 43 18.97 -6.83 8.79
C THR A 43 20.03 -6.69 7.71
N PHE A 44 20.37 -5.44 7.38
CA PHE A 44 21.35 -5.13 6.32
C PHE A 44 22.75 -4.99 6.94
N LYS A 45 23.53 -6.08 6.91
CA LYS A 45 24.92 -6.14 7.42
C LYS A 45 25.93 -5.77 6.31
N LYS A 46 27.06 -5.14 6.68
CA LYS A 46 28.13 -4.71 5.75
C LYS A 46 28.64 -5.83 4.83
N ASP A 47 28.64 -7.07 5.33
CA ASP A 47 29.19 -8.22 4.60
C ASP A 47 28.33 -8.62 3.39
N TYR A 48 27.01 -8.39 3.42
CA TYR A 48 26.14 -8.61 2.27
C TYR A 48 26.52 -7.69 1.11
N LEU A 49 26.83 -6.42 1.41
CA LEU A 49 27.25 -5.45 0.41
C LEU A 49 28.65 -5.72 -0.12
N GLN A 50 29.56 -6.21 0.71
CA GLN A 50 30.90 -6.58 0.24
C GLN A 50 30.84 -7.69 -0.82
N LYS A 51 29.90 -8.64 -0.68
CA LYS A 51 29.71 -9.74 -1.64
C LYS A 51 29.06 -9.31 -2.97
N HIS A 52 28.25 -8.25 -2.96
CA HIS A 52 27.43 -7.83 -4.11
C HIS A 52 27.78 -6.44 -4.66
N ARG A 53 28.88 -5.83 -4.20
CA ARG A 53 29.42 -4.59 -4.78
C ARG A 53 29.81 -4.83 -6.23
N VAL A 54 28.97 -4.36 -7.15
CA VAL A 54 29.39 -4.04 -8.52
C VAL A 54 30.53 -3.04 -8.38
N ALA A 55 31.65 -3.27 -9.06
CA ALA A 55 32.88 -2.51 -8.96
C ALA A 55 32.72 -1.05 -9.44
N ASP A 56 31.99 -0.22 -8.72
CA ASP A 56 31.97 1.22 -8.92
C ASP A 56 33.14 1.84 -8.14
N ARG A 57 34.28 1.97 -8.83
CA ARG A 57 35.58 2.35 -8.27
C ARG A 57 35.67 3.81 -7.80
N LYS A 58 34.59 4.60 -7.79
CA LYS A 58 34.67 6.05 -7.56
C LYS A 58 34.17 6.58 -6.20
N ARG A 59 33.63 5.75 -5.31
CA ARG A 59 33.13 6.21 -3.99
C ARG A 59 34.07 5.81 -2.84
N LYS A 60 34.78 6.78 -2.25
CA LYS A 60 35.61 6.56 -1.05
C LYS A 60 34.72 6.18 0.16
N PRO A 61 35.07 5.15 0.96
CA PRO A 61 34.36 4.85 2.20
C PRO A 61 34.48 6.00 3.20
N ARG A 62 33.44 6.26 4.00
CA ARG A 62 33.57 7.09 5.21
C ARG A 62 34.37 6.29 6.24
N THR A 63 35.43 6.89 6.76
CA THR A 63 36.41 6.31 7.68
C THR A 63 36.19 6.81 9.12
N ASP A 64 34.96 6.73 9.64
CA ASP A 64 34.72 6.91 11.07
C ASP A 64 34.70 5.54 11.76
N GLY A 65 35.87 5.18 12.31
CA GLY A 65 36.16 3.87 12.91
C GLY A 65 35.38 3.54 14.18
N ARG A 66 34.05 3.47 14.12
CA ARG A 66 33.23 2.82 15.15
C ARG A 66 32.94 1.39 14.74
N THR A 67 33.60 0.46 15.40
CA THR A 67 33.29 -0.98 15.37
C THR A 67 31.90 -1.18 15.97
N VAL A 68 30.96 -1.66 15.15
CA VAL A 68 29.57 -1.91 15.57
C VAL A 68 29.55 -3.25 16.28
N ALA A 69 29.30 -3.24 17.60
CA ALA A 69 29.07 -4.46 18.37
C ALA A 69 27.84 -5.22 17.81
N ALA A 70 27.90 -6.55 17.86
CA ALA A 70 26.77 -7.41 17.53
C ALA A 70 25.58 -7.13 18.46
N TRP A 71 24.38 -7.13 17.89
CA TRP A 71 23.13 -6.66 18.51
C TRP A 71 22.51 -7.70 19.45
N ASN A 72 21.82 -7.23 20.51
CA ASN A 72 21.01 -8.02 21.44
C ASN A 72 19.55 -7.52 21.42
N ASP A 73 18.63 -8.41 21.08
CA ASP A 73 17.15 -8.40 21.14
C ASP A 73 16.38 -7.26 21.81
N GLY A 74 15.27 -6.85 21.17
CA GLY A 74 14.01 -6.36 21.78
C GLY A 74 14.03 -5.01 22.51
N ALA A 75 15.17 -4.57 23.03
CA ALA A 75 15.35 -3.29 23.70
C ALA A 75 15.49 -2.11 22.71
N ASP A 76 15.81 -2.42 21.46
CA ASP A 76 16.22 -1.45 20.44
C ASP A 76 15.11 -0.99 19.49
N ALA A 77 13.86 -1.43 19.72
CA ALA A 77 12.72 -0.87 19.02
C ALA A 77 12.57 0.62 19.36
N GLY A 78 12.95 1.49 18.43
CA GLY A 78 13.00 2.95 18.60
C GLY A 78 14.41 3.53 18.79
N THR A 79 15.46 2.69 18.88
CA THR A 79 16.84 3.16 18.74
C THR A 79 17.20 3.16 17.25
N TYR A 80 17.20 4.35 16.66
CA TYR A 80 17.40 4.53 15.23
C TYR A 80 18.89 4.47 14.89
N ASP A 81 19.42 3.29 14.59
CA ASP A 81 20.76 3.19 14.01
C ASP A 81 20.72 3.58 12.52
N HIS A 82 20.84 4.88 12.27
CA HIS A 82 20.98 5.43 10.93
C HIS A 82 22.29 5.05 10.24
N SER A 83 23.24 4.40 10.92
CA SER A 83 24.51 3.98 10.33
C SER A 83 24.35 2.90 9.27
N ARG A 84 23.13 2.37 9.06
CA ARG A 84 22.79 1.34 8.06
C ARG A 84 21.87 1.82 6.94
N ASN A 85 21.46 3.09 6.97
CA ASN A 85 20.55 3.65 5.95
C ASN A 85 21.17 3.63 4.54
N ALA A 86 22.48 3.84 4.45
CA ALA A 86 23.20 3.78 3.18
C ALA A 86 23.26 2.33 2.67
N GLU A 87 23.43 1.38 3.58
CA GLU A 87 23.47 -0.04 3.28
C GLU A 87 22.12 -0.58 2.78
N TYR A 88 21.02 -0.16 3.40
CA TYR A 88 19.68 -0.51 2.94
C TYR A 88 19.38 0.09 1.56
N GLN A 89 19.70 1.37 1.33
CA GLN A 89 19.55 2.01 0.01
C GLN A 89 20.37 1.28 -1.06
N GLU A 90 21.62 0.92 -0.76
CA GLU A 90 22.47 0.19 -1.69
C GLU A 90 21.93 -1.22 -1.97
N TRP A 91 21.39 -1.90 -0.95
CA TRP A 91 20.68 -3.16 -1.15
C TRP A 91 19.48 -2.98 -2.10
N CYS A 92 18.66 -1.94 -1.88
CA CYS A 92 17.55 -1.59 -2.78
C CYS A 92 18.04 -1.35 -4.21
N ARG A 93 19.16 -0.64 -4.39
CA ARG A 93 19.77 -0.38 -5.69
C ARG A 93 20.23 -1.66 -6.39
N ILE A 94 20.80 -2.62 -5.67
CA ILE A 94 21.35 -3.85 -6.24
C ILE A 94 20.24 -4.74 -6.81
N TRP A 95 19.25 -5.12 -6.01
CA TRP A 95 18.19 -6.01 -6.50
C TRP A 95 17.36 -5.33 -7.59
N SER A 96 17.09 -4.02 -7.43
CA SER A 96 16.25 -3.31 -8.38
C SER A 96 16.95 -3.01 -9.70
N LYS A 97 18.28 -2.95 -9.72
CA LYS A 97 19.05 -2.88 -10.96
C LYS A 97 18.91 -4.17 -11.78
N GLU A 98 18.91 -5.31 -11.10
CA GLU A 98 18.66 -6.59 -11.77
C GLU A 98 17.20 -6.69 -12.24
N ALA A 99 16.26 -6.23 -11.41
CA ALA A 99 14.85 -6.11 -11.78
C ALA A 99 14.65 -5.18 -13.01
N LEU A 100 15.37 -4.05 -13.09
CA LEU A 100 15.34 -3.14 -14.22
C LEU A 100 15.83 -3.81 -15.51
N ARG A 101 16.87 -4.66 -15.42
CA ARG A 101 17.41 -5.39 -16.57
C ARG A 101 16.34 -6.30 -17.18
N ILE A 102 15.67 -7.10 -16.35
CA ILE A 102 14.64 -8.04 -16.81
C ILE A 102 13.29 -7.38 -17.13
N ALA A 103 12.99 -6.19 -16.62
CA ALA A 103 11.76 -5.47 -16.96
C ALA A 103 11.80 -4.97 -18.41
N LYS A 104 10.69 -5.05 -19.14
CA LYS A 104 10.60 -4.46 -20.49
C LYS A 104 10.69 -2.93 -20.43
N PRO A 105 11.23 -2.24 -21.44
CA PRO A 105 11.18 -0.77 -21.51
C PRO A 105 9.74 -0.28 -21.33
N GLY A 106 9.49 0.70 -20.46
CA GLY A 106 8.14 1.16 -20.12
C GLY A 106 7.36 0.30 -19.11
N ALA A 107 7.89 -0.83 -18.65
CA ALA A 107 7.30 -1.61 -17.57
C ALA A 107 7.30 -0.83 -16.25
N PHE A 108 6.25 -1.01 -15.46
CA PHE A 108 6.09 -0.37 -14.16
C PHE A 108 6.50 -1.31 -13.01
N LEU A 109 7.00 -0.70 -11.95
CA LEU A 109 7.28 -1.29 -10.66
C LEU A 109 6.47 -0.55 -9.59
N MET A 110 5.72 -1.30 -8.79
CA MET A 110 5.06 -0.83 -7.56
C MET A 110 5.69 -1.55 -6.37
N CYS A 111 6.40 -0.81 -5.53
CA CYS A 111 7.13 -1.35 -4.38
C CYS A 111 6.62 -0.74 -3.10
N PHE A 112 6.13 -1.56 -2.17
CA PHE A 112 5.82 -1.10 -0.83
C PHE A 112 7.10 -0.70 -0.08
N GLY A 113 6.98 0.29 0.80
CA GLY A 113 8.05 0.69 1.70
C GLY A 113 7.52 0.98 3.10
N GLY A 114 8.41 0.93 4.10
CA GLY A 114 8.08 1.37 5.44
C GLY A 114 8.01 2.90 5.51
N THR A 115 7.08 3.45 6.30
CA THR A 115 6.91 4.92 6.50
C THR A 115 8.19 5.65 6.93
N ARG A 116 9.16 4.93 7.49
CA ARG A 116 10.44 5.47 7.97
C ARG A 116 11.57 5.38 6.94
N THR A 117 11.49 4.46 5.99
CA THR A 117 12.62 4.06 5.13
C THR A 117 12.29 4.10 3.64
N TYR A 118 11.03 4.36 3.25
CA TYR A 118 10.59 4.43 1.86
C TYR A 118 11.46 5.36 1.01
N HIS A 119 11.90 6.50 1.55
CA HIS A 119 12.80 7.43 0.87
C HIS A 119 14.12 6.77 0.42
N ARG A 120 14.63 5.79 1.18
CA ARG A 120 15.83 5.02 0.80
C ARG A 120 15.54 4.06 -0.34
N VAL A 121 14.36 3.47 -0.35
CA VAL A 121 13.89 2.63 -1.46
C VAL A 121 13.79 3.48 -2.73
N THR A 122 13.14 4.64 -2.65
CA THR A 122 13.02 5.60 -3.76
C THR A 122 14.39 5.99 -4.33
N CYS A 123 15.34 6.41 -3.48
CA CYS A 123 16.69 6.73 -3.93
C CYS A 123 17.41 5.51 -4.53
N GLY A 124 17.26 4.32 -3.94
CA GLY A 124 17.86 3.09 -4.47
C GLY A 124 17.32 2.71 -5.86
N LEU A 125 16.02 2.86 -6.08
CA LEU A 125 15.38 2.64 -7.38
C LEU A 125 15.89 3.65 -8.42
N GLU A 126 15.95 4.94 -8.06
CA GLU A 126 16.46 6.00 -8.94
C GLU A 126 17.94 5.79 -9.29
N ASP A 127 18.78 5.50 -8.29
CA ASP A 127 20.21 5.18 -8.46
C ASP A 127 20.42 3.91 -9.33
N ALA A 128 19.44 3.00 -9.40
CA ALA A 128 19.47 1.82 -10.25
C ALA A 128 19.10 2.13 -11.72
N GLY A 129 18.46 3.27 -11.99
CA GLY A 129 18.03 3.71 -13.32
C GLY A 129 16.52 3.69 -13.55
N TRP A 130 15.71 3.44 -12.53
CA TRP A 130 14.26 3.57 -12.62
C TRP A 130 13.84 5.05 -12.65
N GLN A 131 12.78 5.38 -13.38
CA GLN A 131 12.16 6.71 -13.34
C GLN A 131 11.03 6.71 -12.32
N ILE A 132 11.18 7.48 -11.24
CA ILE A 132 10.10 7.66 -10.26
C ILE A 132 8.95 8.43 -10.92
N ARG A 133 7.74 7.87 -10.84
CA ARG A 133 6.54 8.42 -11.50
C ARG A 133 5.56 9.01 -10.50
N ASP A 134 5.36 8.32 -9.39
CA ASP A 134 4.40 8.69 -8.35
C ASP A 134 4.76 7.98 -7.03
N CYS A 135 4.07 8.34 -5.95
CA CYS A 135 4.06 7.59 -4.71
C CYS A 135 2.60 7.45 -4.27
N MET A 136 2.07 6.23 -4.29
CA MET A 136 0.74 5.97 -3.77
C MET A 136 0.80 5.75 -2.25
N MET A 137 -0.32 5.98 -1.57
CA MET A 137 -0.44 5.78 -0.12
C MET A 137 -1.62 4.86 0.17
N TRP A 138 -1.36 3.71 0.80
CA TRP A 138 -2.42 2.90 1.40
C TRP A 138 -2.62 3.34 2.85
N LEU A 139 -3.75 3.98 3.13
CA LEU A 139 -4.15 4.45 4.46
C LEU A 139 -4.97 3.37 5.16
N TYR A 140 -4.69 3.16 6.45
CA TYR A 140 -5.41 2.18 7.25
C TYR A 140 -5.66 2.68 8.67
N GLY A 141 -6.85 2.37 9.19
CA GLY A 141 -7.28 2.80 10.54
C GLY A 141 -6.73 1.92 11.66
N SER A 142 -6.34 0.68 11.36
CA SER A 142 -5.90 -0.33 12.33
C SER A 142 -4.38 -0.26 12.65
N GLY A 143 -3.93 -0.91 13.73
CA GLY A 143 -2.49 -0.99 14.10
C GLY A 143 -2.10 -0.36 15.45
N PHE A 144 -0.89 -0.66 15.92
CA PHE A 144 -0.34 -0.23 17.21
C PHE A 144 0.97 0.55 17.06
N PRO A 145 1.19 1.64 17.84
CA PRO A 145 2.47 2.33 17.88
C PRO A 145 3.64 1.38 18.13
N LYS A 146 4.64 1.42 17.25
CA LYS A 146 5.95 0.81 17.49
C LYS A 146 6.84 1.85 18.16
N SER A 147 6.52 2.11 19.42
CA SER A 147 7.01 3.22 20.24
C SER A 147 7.65 2.68 21.52
N HIS A 148 8.75 3.28 21.94
CA HIS A 148 9.41 2.94 23.21
C HIS A 148 8.75 3.72 24.35
N ASN A 149 8.28 3.04 25.39
CA ASN A 149 7.64 3.69 26.53
C ASN A 149 8.72 4.27 27.47
N ILE A 150 8.81 5.60 27.56
CA ILE A 150 9.89 6.28 28.28
C ILE A 150 9.83 6.03 29.78
N SER A 151 8.62 6.08 30.36
CA SER A 151 8.40 5.78 31.77
C SER A 151 8.96 4.40 32.15
N LYS A 152 8.61 3.35 31.38
CA LYS A 152 9.10 1.98 31.62
C LYS A 152 10.62 1.87 31.45
N ALA A 153 11.18 2.56 30.46
CA ALA A 153 12.62 2.57 30.22
C ALA A 153 13.41 3.19 31.39
N ILE A 154 12.89 4.27 31.99
CA ILE A 154 13.50 4.94 33.14
C ILE A 154 13.52 4.01 34.36
N ASP A 155 12.40 3.38 34.70
CA ASP A 155 12.35 2.47 35.85
C ASP A 155 13.25 1.24 35.63
N LYS A 156 13.25 0.69 34.41
CA LYS A 156 14.15 -0.42 34.04
C LYS A 156 15.62 -0.03 34.19
N ALA A 157 16.02 1.14 33.69
CA ALA A 157 17.40 1.64 33.81
C ALA A 157 17.83 1.85 35.27
N LYS A 158 16.86 2.07 36.17
CA LYS A 158 17.08 2.21 37.62
C LYS A 158 16.90 0.91 38.41
N GLY A 159 16.65 -0.22 37.73
CA GLY A 159 16.43 -1.51 38.38
C GLY A 159 15.15 -1.58 39.23
N VAL A 160 14.17 -0.72 38.96
CA VAL A 160 12.91 -0.68 39.72
C VAL A 160 11.94 -1.71 39.16
N GLU A 161 11.54 -2.67 40.00
CA GLU A 161 10.50 -3.63 39.64
C GLU A 161 9.10 -3.00 39.71
N ARG A 162 8.37 -3.11 38.60
CA ARG A 162 6.98 -2.68 38.50
C ARG A 162 6.04 -3.82 38.91
N LYS A 163 5.30 -3.64 40.01
CA LYS A 163 4.25 -4.59 40.41
C LYS A 163 3.03 -4.42 39.52
N GLN A 164 2.57 -5.50 38.89
CA GLN A 164 1.28 -5.56 38.19
C GLN A 164 0.16 -5.48 39.23
N LEU A 165 -0.63 -4.41 39.20
CA LEU A 165 -1.68 -4.15 40.18
C LEU A 165 -3.04 -4.76 39.79
N VAL A 166 -3.40 -4.68 38.51
CA VAL A 166 -4.69 -5.13 38.00
C VAL A 166 -4.55 -5.54 36.54
N GLU A 167 -5.15 -6.67 36.17
CA GLU A 167 -5.46 -7.03 34.79
C GLU A 167 -6.79 -6.35 34.43
N LYS A 168 -6.75 -5.13 33.87
CA LYS A 168 -7.99 -4.52 33.34
C LYS A 168 -8.26 -5.12 31.97
N LYS A 169 -9.40 -5.79 31.82
CA LYS A 169 -10.01 -6.09 30.53
C LYS A 169 -10.79 -4.85 30.10
N GLN A 170 -10.24 -4.08 29.16
CA GLN A 170 -10.94 -2.96 28.57
C GLN A 170 -11.31 -3.32 27.13
N ASP A 171 -12.61 -3.24 26.80
CA ASP A 171 -13.05 -3.29 25.42
C ASP A 171 -12.63 -1.98 24.75
N ILE A 172 -11.90 -2.06 23.63
CA ILE A 172 -11.25 -0.92 22.97
C ILE A 172 -12.27 0.07 22.33
N PHE A 173 -13.56 -0.26 22.35
CA PHE A 173 -14.64 0.62 21.94
C PHE A 173 -15.37 1.11 23.19
N GLY A 174 -15.37 2.44 23.40
CA GLY A 174 -15.77 3.09 24.64
C GLY A 174 -17.09 2.61 25.25
N GLU A 175 -17.18 2.74 26.57
CA GLU A 175 -18.36 2.42 27.36
C GLU A 175 -19.64 2.99 26.74
N TYR A 176 -20.56 2.09 26.41
CA TYR A 176 -21.91 2.42 25.99
C TYR A 176 -22.67 3.02 27.19
N ASN A 177 -22.78 4.35 27.24
CA ASN A 177 -23.71 5.02 28.14
C ASN A 177 -25.14 4.82 27.60
N GLU A 178 -25.93 3.96 28.25
CA GLU A 178 -27.31 3.55 27.92
C GLU A 178 -28.36 4.67 27.82
N LYS A 179 -27.99 5.95 27.78
CA LYS A 179 -28.94 7.08 27.85
C LYS A 179 -28.79 8.08 26.71
N GLN A 180 -28.89 7.66 25.46
CA GLN A 180 -29.34 8.53 24.37
C GLN A 180 -30.26 7.77 23.40
N GLU A 181 -31.56 8.00 23.53
CA GLU A 181 -32.55 7.69 22.50
C GLU A 181 -32.39 8.68 21.33
N SER A 182 -31.76 8.25 20.23
CA SER A 182 -32.06 8.81 18.90
C SER A 182 -31.68 7.86 17.76
N SER A 183 -32.73 7.23 17.21
CA SER A 183 -32.98 6.82 15.81
C SER A 183 -31.88 6.47 14.78
N ASN A 184 -30.67 6.04 15.14
CA ASN A 184 -29.76 5.37 14.21
C ASN A 184 -29.16 4.10 14.83
N LYS A 185 -29.90 3.00 14.77
CA LYS A 185 -29.39 1.66 15.12
C LYS A 185 -28.38 1.21 14.05
N ILE A 186 -27.10 1.38 14.33
CA ILE A 186 -26.06 0.59 13.65
C ILE A 186 -26.16 -0.82 14.23
N ASN A 187 -26.52 -1.81 13.42
CA ASN A 187 -26.58 -3.21 13.84
C ASN A 187 -25.15 -3.74 14.00
N PHE A 188 -24.64 -3.72 15.23
CA PHE A 188 -23.32 -4.28 15.60
C PHE A 188 -23.30 -5.82 15.60
N GLU A 189 -24.43 -6.49 15.35
CA GLU A 189 -24.53 -7.97 15.38
C GLU A 189 -23.77 -8.68 14.24
N ASN A 190 -23.45 -7.98 13.14
CA ASN A 190 -22.70 -8.56 12.00
C ASN A 190 -21.19 -8.26 12.02
N LEU A 191 -20.71 -7.44 12.96
CA LEU A 191 -19.28 -7.33 13.26
C LEU A 191 -18.92 -8.51 14.18
N GLY A 192 -18.53 -9.63 13.58
CA GLY A 192 -18.16 -10.85 14.28
C GLY A 192 -17.35 -10.54 15.54
N GLN A 193 -17.95 -10.85 16.69
CA GLN A 193 -17.41 -10.58 18.03
C GLN A 193 -15.99 -11.14 18.16
N ALA A 194 -15.02 -10.26 17.97
CA ALA A 194 -13.71 -10.36 18.56
C ALA A 194 -13.34 -8.95 19.00
N GLY A 195 -14.03 -8.47 20.03
CA GLY A 195 -13.54 -7.36 20.84
C GLY A 195 -12.11 -7.70 21.21
N TYR A 196 -11.17 -6.82 20.81
CA TYR A 196 -9.81 -6.92 21.30
C TYR A 196 -9.88 -6.73 22.82
N LYS A 197 -9.73 -7.83 23.57
CA LYS A 197 -9.53 -7.77 25.02
C LYS A 197 -8.07 -7.44 25.24
N GLU A 198 -7.77 -6.16 25.41
CA GLU A 198 -6.44 -5.79 25.88
C GLU A 198 -6.40 -5.87 27.40
N ASN A 199 -5.45 -6.66 27.90
CA ASN A 199 -5.07 -6.69 29.29
C ASN A 199 -4.11 -5.53 29.55
N TRP A 200 -4.63 -4.45 30.13
CA TRP A 200 -3.79 -3.35 30.58
C TRP A 200 -3.24 -3.66 31.98
N ASN A 201 -1.94 -3.94 32.05
CA ASN A 201 -1.24 -4.05 33.32
C ASN A 201 -0.97 -2.65 33.87
N ILE A 202 -1.82 -2.21 34.79
CA ILE A 202 -1.54 -1.01 35.59
C ILE A 202 -0.43 -1.37 36.57
N THR A 203 0.69 -0.65 36.52
CA THR A 203 1.82 -0.85 37.43
C THR A 203 1.98 0.33 38.36
N ASN A 204 1.99 0.13 39.68
CA ASN A 204 2.48 1.13 40.62
C ASN A 204 3.84 0.69 41.16
N ASN A 205 4.84 1.49 40.85
CA ASN A 205 6.04 1.82 41.65
C ASN A 205 6.96 2.63 40.74
N ASN A 206 6.45 3.76 40.24
CA ASN A 206 7.22 4.59 39.33
C ASN A 206 8.15 5.49 40.16
N THR A 207 9.41 5.57 39.76
CA THR A 207 10.26 6.69 40.22
C THR A 207 9.58 8.02 39.87
N ASP A 208 9.83 9.10 40.62
CA ASP A 208 9.17 10.39 40.33
C ASP A 208 9.47 10.88 38.91
N LEU A 209 10.66 10.57 38.40
CA LEU A 209 11.01 10.79 37.00
C LEU A 209 10.15 9.93 36.05
N ALA A 210 9.93 8.64 36.33
CA ALA A 210 9.07 7.82 35.48
C ALA A 210 7.60 8.25 35.52
N LYS A 211 7.10 8.81 36.62
CA LYS A 211 5.76 9.44 36.69
C LYS A 211 5.69 10.66 35.78
N LEU A 212 6.72 11.52 35.79
CA LEU A 212 6.80 12.70 34.94
C LEU A 212 6.75 12.35 33.45
N TRP A 213 7.35 11.22 33.08
CA TRP A 213 7.40 10.71 31.70
C TRP A 213 6.30 9.69 31.39
N ASP A 214 5.26 9.58 32.22
CA ASP A 214 4.13 8.70 31.93
C ASP A 214 3.32 9.21 30.73
N GLY A 215 2.89 8.30 29.86
CA GLY A 215 2.26 8.63 28.58
C GLY A 215 3.22 9.06 27.44
N TYR A 216 4.52 9.25 27.71
CA TYR A 216 5.49 9.61 26.67
C TYR A 216 6.03 8.39 25.92
N GLY A 217 6.09 8.50 24.59
CA GLY A 217 6.64 7.50 23.68
C GLY A 217 7.53 8.09 22.59
N THR A 218 8.20 7.25 21.82
CA THR A 218 9.18 7.65 20.76
C THR A 218 8.64 7.61 19.32
N ALA A 219 7.41 7.15 19.12
CA ALA A 219 6.81 7.07 17.78
C ALA A 219 5.28 7.15 17.79
N LEU A 220 4.74 7.63 16.67
CA LEU A 220 3.31 7.57 16.37
C LEU A 220 2.89 6.18 15.87
N LYS A 221 1.58 5.92 15.92
CA LYS A 221 0.97 4.79 15.23
C LYS A 221 1.17 4.96 13.71
N PRO A 222 1.71 3.95 12.99
CA PRO A 222 1.65 3.97 11.54
C PRO A 222 0.18 3.82 11.10
N ALA A 223 -0.25 4.66 10.16
CA ALA A 223 -1.61 4.66 9.61
C ALA A 223 -1.60 4.76 8.08
N TRP A 224 -0.43 4.53 7.49
CA TRP A 224 -0.25 4.52 6.05
C TRP A 224 0.97 3.71 5.65
N GLU A 225 0.98 3.24 4.41
CA GLU A 225 2.13 2.63 3.76
C GLU A 225 2.36 3.25 2.37
N PRO A 226 3.58 3.76 2.08
CA PRO A 226 3.95 4.21 0.74
C PRO A 226 4.11 3.03 -0.21
N ILE A 227 3.63 3.22 -1.44
CA ILE A 227 3.89 2.37 -2.60
C ILE A 227 4.60 3.25 -3.63
N ILE A 228 5.90 3.03 -3.79
CA ILE A 228 6.72 3.75 -4.76
C ILE A 228 6.34 3.25 -6.15
N VAL A 229 5.94 4.16 -7.04
CA VAL A 229 5.62 3.86 -8.43
C VAL A 229 6.76 4.32 -9.32
N ALA A 230 7.43 3.37 -9.96
CA ALA A 230 8.54 3.64 -10.85
C ALA A 230 8.33 2.98 -12.22
N MET A 231 8.98 3.50 -13.25
CA MET A 231 8.88 2.98 -14.62
C MET A 231 10.28 2.83 -15.21
N LYS A 232 10.52 1.72 -15.92
CA LYS A 232 11.74 1.61 -16.73
C LYS A 232 11.71 2.65 -17.85
N PRO A 233 12.81 3.36 -18.14
CA PRO A 233 12.86 4.29 -19.27
C PRO A 233 12.34 3.66 -20.57
N LEU A 234 11.61 4.44 -21.35
CA LEU A 234 11.07 4.02 -22.64
C LEU A 234 12.19 3.83 -23.67
N ASP A 235 11.96 2.93 -24.61
CA ASP A 235 12.69 2.85 -25.87
C ASP A 235 11.92 3.65 -26.94
N GLY A 236 12.22 4.95 -27.03
CA GLY A 236 11.54 5.89 -27.91
C GLY A 236 10.32 6.56 -27.29
N THR A 237 9.29 6.85 -28.10
CA THR A 237 8.05 7.47 -27.63
C THR A 237 7.10 6.44 -27.00
N PHE A 238 6.12 6.90 -26.21
CA PHE A 238 5.09 6.02 -25.64
C PHE A 238 4.37 5.16 -26.69
N ALA A 239 4.06 5.71 -27.86
CA ALA A 239 3.38 4.98 -28.93
C ALA A 239 4.27 3.87 -29.51
N GLN A 240 5.52 4.19 -29.83
CA GLN A 240 6.50 3.22 -30.34
C GLN A 240 6.79 2.13 -29.30
N ASN A 241 6.90 2.50 -28.03
CA ASN A 241 7.15 1.56 -26.95
C ASN A 241 5.95 0.62 -26.73
N ALA A 242 4.72 1.13 -26.82
CA ALA A 242 3.51 0.32 -26.74
C ALA A 242 3.45 -0.71 -27.89
N GLU A 243 3.75 -0.28 -29.12
CA GLU A 243 3.78 -1.14 -30.31
C GLU A 243 4.88 -2.21 -30.22
N LYS A 244 6.08 -1.80 -29.80
CA LYS A 244 7.27 -2.68 -29.77
C LYS A 244 7.29 -3.65 -28.59
N HIS A 245 6.88 -3.19 -27.41
CA HIS A 245 7.06 -3.92 -26.15
C HIS A 245 5.75 -4.36 -25.50
N GLY A 246 4.60 -3.82 -25.93
CA GLY A 246 3.29 -4.12 -25.35
C GLY A 246 3.04 -3.46 -23.98
N VAL A 247 3.98 -2.66 -23.47
CA VAL A 247 3.90 -1.95 -22.18
C VAL A 247 4.24 -0.48 -22.40
N ALA A 248 3.45 0.45 -21.87
CA ALA A 248 3.71 1.89 -22.02
C ALA A 248 2.96 2.78 -21.02
N GLY A 249 2.23 2.22 -20.05
CA GLY A 249 1.38 3.03 -19.19
C GLY A 249 0.56 2.21 -18.20
N LEU A 250 -0.16 2.92 -17.35
CA LEU A 250 -1.11 2.35 -16.40
C LEU A 250 -2.45 2.08 -17.09
N ASN A 251 -3.13 1.00 -16.68
CA ASN A 251 -4.50 0.68 -17.06
C ASN A 251 -5.50 1.53 -16.25
N ILE A 252 -5.58 2.81 -16.62
CA ILE A 252 -6.38 3.81 -15.91
C ILE A 252 -7.89 3.50 -15.96
N ASP A 253 -8.37 2.90 -17.06
CA ASP A 253 -9.77 2.52 -17.18
C ASP A 253 -10.10 1.27 -16.35
N GLY A 254 -9.20 0.27 -16.29
CA GLY A 254 -9.34 -0.88 -15.39
C GLY A 254 -9.29 -0.50 -13.90
N GLY A 255 -8.57 0.58 -13.56
CA GLY A 255 -8.47 1.10 -12.19
C GLY A 255 -9.59 2.07 -11.76
N ARG A 256 -10.62 2.29 -12.59
CA ARG A 256 -11.73 3.20 -12.27
C ARG A 256 -12.44 2.79 -10.99
N ILE A 257 -12.76 3.78 -10.15
CA ILE A 257 -13.53 3.55 -8.93
C ILE A 257 -15.01 3.55 -9.31
N GLY A 258 -15.66 2.40 -9.11
CA GLY A 258 -17.06 2.21 -9.48
C GLY A 258 -18.04 3.19 -8.81
N PHE A 259 -19.19 3.38 -9.45
CA PHE A 259 -20.33 4.08 -8.82
C PHE A 259 -21.08 3.13 -7.89
N SER A 260 -21.64 3.68 -6.81
CA SER A 260 -22.36 2.92 -5.79
C SER A 260 -23.65 2.30 -6.33
N ASN A 261 -24.25 2.90 -7.36
CA ASN A 261 -25.46 2.40 -8.02
C ASN A 261 -25.61 2.85 -9.49
N LYS A 262 -26.54 2.22 -10.21
CA LYS A 262 -26.84 2.53 -11.62
C LYS A 262 -27.39 3.95 -11.84
N ALA A 263 -28.11 4.50 -10.86
CA ALA A 263 -28.68 5.85 -10.95
C ALA A 263 -27.58 6.93 -10.92
N GLU A 264 -26.53 6.74 -10.13
CA GLU A 264 -25.33 7.58 -10.12
C GLU A 264 -24.58 7.52 -11.45
N LYS A 265 -24.39 6.32 -12.00
CA LYS A 265 -23.79 6.15 -13.34
C LYS A 265 -24.59 6.94 -14.41
N GLN A 266 -25.92 6.86 -14.37
CA GLN A 266 -26.79 7.52 -15.35
C GLN A 266 -26.79 9.05 -15.20
N LYS A 267 -26.83 9.57 -13.97
CA LYS A 267 -26.74 11.01 -13.69
C LYS A 267 -25.41 11.60 -14.16
N HIS A 268 -24.30 10.94 -13.83
CA HIS A 268 -22.97 11.40 -14.22
C HIS A 268 -22.78 11.40 -15.75
N SER A 269 -23.32 10.40 -16.45
CA SER A 269 -23.35 10.37 -17.92
C SER A 269 -24.16 11.52 -18.52
N GLN A 270 -25.34 11.81 -17.97
CA GLN A 270 -26.18 12.93 -18.41
C GLN A 270 -25.53 14.30 -18.20
N GLU A 271 -24.88 14.52 -17.05
CA GLU A 271 -24.16 15.77 -16.76
C GLU A 271 -22.95 15.98 -17.68
N TRP A 272 -22.19 14.91 -17.96
CA TRP A 272 -21.06 14.96 -18.89
C TRP A 272 -21.51 15.32 -20.31
N ASN A 273 -22.57 14.67 -20.80
CA ASN A 273 -23.13 14.96 -22.13
C ASN A 273 -23.66 16.40 -22.24
N ARG A 274 -24.31 16.91 -21.19
CA ARG A 274 -24.83 18.28 -21.14
C ARG A 274 -23.71 19.33 -21.13
N LYS A 275 -22.57 19.02 -20.51
CA LYS A 275 -21.36 19.86 -20.56
C LYS A 275 -20.71 19.85 -21.95
N TRP A 276 -20.65 18.70 -22.61
CA TRP A 276 -20.17 18.61 -23.99
C TRP A 276 -21.01 19.44 -24.96
N GLU A 277 -22.34 19.39 -24.85
CA GLU A 277 -23.23 20.25 -25.65
C GLU A 277 -23.01 21.75 -25.39
N THR A 278 -22.79 22.14 -24.14
CA THR A 278 -22.61 23.56 -23.78
C THR A 278 -21.22 24.11 -24.15
N ASP A 279 -20.14 23.33 -24.07
CA ASP A 279 -18.83 23.72 -24.61
C ASP A 279 -18.84 23.76 -26.15
N TRP A 280 -19.54 22.84 -26.80
CA TRP A 280 -19.73 22.87 -28.26
C TRP A 280 -20.48 24.12 -28.72
N LEU A 281 -21.52 24.54 -28.00
CA LEU A 281 -22.28 25.77 -28.30
C LEU A 281 -21.44 27.05 -28.12
N LYS A 282 -20.48 27.07 -27.19
CA LYS A 282 -19.62 28.24 -26.92
C LYS A 282 -18.56 28.49 -28.00
N HIS A 283 -18.11 27.44 -28.69
CA HIS A 283 -17.08 27.55 -29.76
C HIS A 283 -17.68 27.75 -31.16
N ARG A 284 -19.01 27.91 -31.28
CA ARG A 284 -19.70 28.15 -32.57
C ARG A 284 -19.51 29.56 -33.13
N HIS A 285 -19.00 30.51 -32.34
CA HIS A 285 -18.88 31.92 -32.75
C HIS A 285 -17.53 32.29 -33.40
N ASP A 286 -16.57 31.37 -33.50
CA ASP A 286 -15.34 31.59 -34.26
C ASP A 286 -15.46 30.97 -35.66
N GLN A 287 -16.30 31.58 -36.50
CA GLN A 287 -16.36 31.25 -37.93
C GLN A 287 -15.19 31.91 -38.66
N SER A 288 -13.98 31.38 -38.45
CA SER A 288 -12.86 31.64 -39.36
C SER A 288 -12.99 30.71 -40.58
N PRO A 289 -13.17 31.21 -41.83
CA PRO A 289 -13.60 30.39 -42.98
C PRO A 289 -12.57 29.37 -43.50
N ASN A 290 -11.42 29.18 -42.85
CA ASN A 290 -10.26 28.51 -43.44
C ASN A 290 -9.72 27.28 -42.69
N TYR A 291 -10.50 26.65 -41.80
CA TYR A 291 -10.12 25.34 -41.24
C TYR A 291 -10.80 24.19 -42.00
N PRO A 292 -10.06 23.35 -42.75
CA PRO A 292 -10.63 22.20 -43.43
C PRO A 292 -10.97 21.12 -42.40
N GLY A 293 -12.25 20.76 -42.31
CA GLY A 293 -12.66 19.40 -41.98
C GLY A 293 -12.55 18.94 -40.53
N TRP A 294 -13.17 19.63 -39.57
CA TRP A 294 -13.58 18.96 -38.33
C TRP A 294 -14.93 18.26 -38.57
N LYS A 295 -14.87 17.06 -39.16
CA LYS A 295 -16.03 16.15 -39.20
C LYS A 295 -16.55 15.97 -37.77
N GLN A 296 -17.88 15.98 -37.61
CA GLN A 296 -18.57 15.47 -36.43
C GLN A 296 -17.86 14.20 -35.96
N ARG A 297 -17.05 14.30 -34.90
CA ARG A 297 -16.70 13.12 -34.15
C ARG A 297 -17.96 12.79 -33.38
N GLU A 298 -18.71 11.80 -33.87
CA GLU A 298 -19.67 11.06 -33.05
C GLU A 298 -18.88 10.29 -31.96
N GLU A 299 -18.20 11.01 -31.07
CA GLU A 299 -17.77 10.45 -29.80
C GLU A 299 -19.03 10.37 -28.94
N LYS A 300 -19.88 9.37 -29.23
CA LYS A 300 -20.89 8.89 -28.27
C LYS A 300 -20.18 8.78 -26.93
N GLY A 301 -20.64 9.54 -25.94
CA GLY A 301 -20.00 9.66 -24.64
C GLY A 301 -19.52 8.30 -24.16
N LYS A 302 -18.20 8.12 -24.09
CA LYS A 302 -17.59 6.87 -23.61
C LYS A 302 -18.31 6.49 -22.33
N ASP A 303 -18.83 5.27 -22.28
CA ASP A 303 -19.53 4.73 -21.11
C ASP A 303 -18.63 4.97 -19.88
N LEU A 304 -19.02 5.88 -18.99
CA LEU A 304 -18.16 6.35 -17.91
C LEU A 304 -18.01 5.21 -16.90
N GLN A 305 -16.90 4.49 -16.98
CA GLN A 305 -16.63 3.25 -16.21
C GLN A 305 -16.43 3.48 -14.70
N GLY A 306 -16.37 4.74 -14.26
CA GLY A 306 -16.21 5.12 -12.85
C GLY A 306 -15.43 6.43 -12.68
N ARG A 307 -15.03 6.74 -11.45
CA ARG A 307 -14.16 7.88 -11.11
C ARG A 307 -12.70 7.54 -11.38
N TRP A 308 -11.87 8.56 -11.58
CA TRP A 308 -10.44 8.38 -11.83
C TRP A 308 -9.76 7.73 -10.62
N PRO A 309 -8.83 6.77 -10.83
CA PRO A 309 -8.03 6.21 -9.75
C PRO A 309 -7.23 7.33 -9.07
N ALA A 310 -7.23 7.34 -7.75
CA ALA A 310 -6.41 8.24 -6.94
C ALA A 310 -5.11 7.53 -6.54
N ASN A 311 -4.07 8.32 -6.26
CA ASN A 311 -2.84 7.82 -5.62
C ASN A 311 -3.00 7.60 -4.10
N VAL A 312 -4.24 7.57 -3.60
CA VAL A 312 -4.59 7.24 -2.22
C VAL A 312 -5.59 6.08 -2.23
N ILE A 313 -5.31 5.08 -1.41
CA ILE A 313 -6.13 3.89 -1.21
C ILE A 313 -6.48 3.83 0.28
N LEU A 314 -7.71 3.47 0.62
CA LEU A 314 -8.20 3.35 1.99
C LEU A 314 -8.43 1.88 2.33
N ASP A 315 -8.32 1.49 3.60
CA ASP A 315 -9.04 0.34 4.14
C ASP A 315 -10.47 0.74 4.57
N GLU A 316 -11.25 -0.24 5.04
CA GLU A 316 -12.62 -0.01 5.51
C GLU A 316 -12.71 0.98 6.67
N ASP A 317 -11.76 0.93 7.61
CA ASP A 317 -11.75 1.77 8.80
C ASP A 317 -11.44 3.23 8.43
N ALA A 318 -10.39 3.45 7.63
CA ALA A 318 -9.99 4.77 7.17
C ALA A 318 -11.08 5.39 6.26
N ALA A 319 -11.74 4.57 5.43
CA ALA A 319 -12.90 5.02 4.66
C ALA A 319 -14.06 5.46 5.56
N SER A 320 -14.40 4.67 6.57
CA SER A 320 -15.47 5.02 7.53
C SER A 320 -15.16 6.30 8.30
N MET A 321 -13.92 6.45 8.80
CA MET A 321 -13.48 7.65 9.53
C MET A 321 -13.50 8.90 8.64
N LEU A 322 -13.12 8.76 7.37
CA LEU A 322 -13.17 9.86 6.41
C LEU A 322 -14.63 10.26 6.14
N ASP A 323 -15.52 9.30 5.97
CA ASP A 323 -16.94 9.56 5.71
C ASP A 323 -17.65 10.20 6.90
N GLU A 324 -17.31 9.78 8.13
CA GLU A 324 -17.80 10.40 9.36
C GLU A 324 -17.39 11.88 9.44
N GLN A 325 -16.12 12.19 9.15
CA GLN A 325 -15.60 13.56 9.17
C GLN A 325 -16.14 14.42 8.03
N SER A 326 -16.23 13.86 6.82
CA SER A 326 -16.70 14.60 5.65
C SER A 326 -18.21 14.83 5.67
N GLY A 327 -18.94 13.98 6.41
CA GLY A 327 -20.38 13.84 6.27
C GLY A 327 -20.76 13.39 4.86
N VAL A 328 -22.07 13.38 4.59
CA VAL A 328 -22.60 13.10 3.25
C VAL A 328 -22.65 14.40 2.46
N SER A 329 -21.85 14.46 1.40
CA SER A 329 -21.97 15.51 0.38
C SER A 329 -22.93 15.06 -0.72
N GLY A 330 -23.82 15.94 -1.16
CA GLY A 330 -24.67 15.74 -2.35
C GLY A 330 -24.61 16.97 -3.27
N ASN A 331 -25.01 16.78 -4.54
CA ASN A 331 -25.27 17.68 -5.68
C ASN A 331 -25.15 19.23 -5.57
N LYS A 332 -24.25 19.78 -4.76
CA LYS A 332 -24.03 21.23 -4.67
C LYS A 332 -23.02 21.65 -5.72
N LEU A 333 -23.51 21.88 -6.93
CA LEU A 333 -22.85 22.78 -7.88
C LEU A 333 -22.75 24.16 -7.21
N ASN A 334 -21.64 24.46 -6.55
CA ASN A 334 -21.31 25.83 -6.15
C ASN A 334 -20.90 26.60 -7.41
N ILE A 335 -21.88 26.94 -8.25
CA ILE A 335 -21.72 28.02 -9.22
C ILE A 335 -21.86 29.29 -8.40
N ARG A 336 -20.75 29.95 -8.04
CA ARG A 336 -20.82 31.36 -7.66
C ARG A 336 -21.37 32.11 -8.86
N GLN A 337 -22.68 32.39 -8.88
CA GLN A 337 -23.25 33.39 -9.77
C GLN A 337 -22.72 34.74 -9.27
N TYR A 338 -21.74 35.29 -9.98
CA TYR A 338 -21.44 36.71 -9.83
C TYR A 338 -22.65 37.49 -10.32
N SER A 339 -23.13 38.46 -9.54
CA SER A 339 -24.09 39.44 -10.02
C SER A 339 -23.42 40.28 -11.11
N LYS A 340 -24.18 40.63 -12.14
CA LYS A 340 -23.75 41.47 -13.28
C LYS A 340 -23.14 42.82 -12.89
N SER A 341 -23.21 43.21 -11.62
CA SER A 341 -22.67 44.45 -11.07
C SER A 341 -21.13 44.50 -11.05
N ASP A 342 -20.46 43.35 -10.98
CA ASP A 342 -19.02 43.31 -10.69
C ASP A 342 -18.14 43.42 -11.95
N LEU A 343 -18.77 43.61 -13.12
CA LEU A 343 -18.11 43.70 -14.44
C LEU A 343 -17.83 45.15 -14.87
N SER A 344 -17.94 46.12 -13.97
CA SER A 344 -17.66 47.54 -14.25
C SER A 344 -16.38 48.00 -13.56
N GLY A 345 -15.25 47.43 -13.95
CA GLY A 345 -13.92 47.85 -13.51
C GLY A 345 -12.89 47.59 -14.60
N ASP A 346 -12.44 48.67 -15.21
CA ASP A 346 -11.45 48.73 -16.29
C ASP A 346 -10.10 48.10 -15.87
N GLY A 347 -9.56 47.17 -16.67
CA GLY A 347 -8.13 46.80 -16.62
C GLY A 347 -7.66 45.59 -15.81
N GLY A 348 -8.47 44.57 -15.51
CA GLY A 348 -8.02 43.40 -14.71
C GLY A 348 -7.91 42.08 -15.49
N LEU A 349 -6.71 41.47 -15.52
CA LEU A 349 -6.44 40.09 -15.96
C LEU A 349 -7.53 39.11 -15.50
N GLY A 350 -8.19 38.47 -16.45
CA GLY A 350 -9.33 37.57 -16.20
C GLY A 350 -8.95 36.37 -15.33
N ASN A 351 -9.24 36.46 -14.03
CA ASN A 351 -9.24 35.32 -13.13
C ASN A 351 -10.42 34.40 -13.50
N LYS A 352 -10.15 33.36 -14.30
CA LYS A 352 -11.07 32.23 -14.47
C LYS A 352 -11.11 31.46 -13.14
N GLY A 353 -12.13 31.71 -12.33
CA GLY A 353 -12.37 30.90 -11.12
C GLY A 353 -12.62 29.44 -11.50
N GLU A 354 -11.77 28.53 -11.02
CA GLU A 354 -12.01 27.10 -11.12
C GLU A 354 -13.15 26.72 -10.17
N GLY A 355 -14.32 26.38 -10.72
CA GLY A 355 -15.42 25.82 -9.95
C GLY A 355 -15.01 24.46 -9.37
N ILE A 356 -15.33 24.22 -8.09
CA ILE A 356 -15.18 22.90 -7.46
C ILE A 356 -16.03 21.90 -8.26
N ARG A 357 -15.36 20.90 -8.84
CA ARG A 357 -16.00 19.85 -9.64
C ARG A 357 -16.74 18.90 -8.70
N THR A 358 -18.06 19.00 -8.66
CA THR A 358 -18.89 17.97 -8.01
C THR A 358 -19.27 16.91 -9.04
N PHE A 359 -19.09 15.66 -8.66
CA PHE A 359 -19.60 14.50 -9.39
C PHE A 359 -21.08 14.34 -8.98
N GLY A 360 -22.01 14.14 -9.92
CA GLY A 360 -23.48 14.14 -9.71
C GLY A 360 -24.06 13.05 -8.79
N ASP A 361 -23.27 12.55 -7.85
CA ASP A 361 -23.54 11.50 -6.88
C ASP A 361 -23.45 12.01 -5.43
N SER A 362 -24.07 11.28 -4.50
CA SER A 362 -24.11 11.61 -3.07
C SER A 362 -23.42 10.54 -2.24
N GLY A 363 -22.62 10.95 -1.26
CA GLY A 363 -21.95 10.04 -0.33
C GLY A 363 -20.89 10.74 0.50
N GLY A 364 -20.24 9.97 1.36
CA GLY A 364 -19.02 10.40 2.05
C GLY A 364 -17.83 10.52 1.10
N ALA A 365 -16.75 11.17 1.52
CA ALA A 365 -15.59 11.45 0.68
C ALA A 365 -14.80 10.20 0.25
N SER A 366 -14.96 9.07 0.95
CA SER A 366 -14.31 7.78 0.62
C SER A 366 -14.62 7.30 -0.80
N ARG A 367 -15.77 7.69 -1.38
CA ARG A 367 -16.20 7.33 -2.75
C ARG A 367 -15.26 7.80 -3.87
N PHE A 368 -14.34 8.70 -3.57
CA PHE A 368 -13.30 9.18 -4.48
C PHE A 368 -12.01 8.36 -4.43
N PHE A 369 -11.92 7.41 -3.50
CA PHE A 369 -10.75 6.57 -3.27
C PHE A 369 -11.11 5.10 -3.43
N TYR A 370 -10.15 4.27 -3.82
CA TYR A 370 -10.36 2.82 -3.75
C TYR A 370 -10.34 2.39 -2.28
N CYS A 371 -11.31 1.58 -1.87
CA CYS A 371 -11.40 1.03 -0.52
C CYS A 371 -11.10 -0.48 -0.56
N ALA A 372 -9.89 -0.86 -0.16
CA ALA A 372 -9.42 -2.22 -0.11
C ALA A 372 -9.92 -2.90 1.17
N LYS A 373 -11.04 -3.62 1.07
CA LYS A 373 -11.60 -4.38 2.19
C LYS A 373 -10.82 -5.67 2.42
N ALA A 374 -10.34 -5.87 3.65
CA ALA A 374 -9.65 -7.10 4.04
C ALA A 374 -10.58 -8.04 4.82
N SER A 375 -10.60 -9.33 4.49
CA SER A 375 -11.22 -10.33 5.38
C SER A 375 -10.16 -10.98 6.27
N ARG A 376 -10.44 -11.13 7.57
CA ARG A 376 -9.56 -11.89 8.48
C ARG A 376 -9.39 -13.34 8.05
N SER A 377 -10.40 -13.95 7.44
CA SER A 377 -10.33 -15.34 6.96
C SER A 377 -9.34 -15.50 5.80
N GLU A 378 -9.11 -14.43 5.02
CA GLU A 378 -8.19 -14.41 3.88
C GLU A 378 -6.75 -14.78 4.28
N ARG A 379 -6.34 -14.49 5.52
CA ARG A 379 -4.98 -14.77 5.99
C ARG A 379 -4.63 -16.26 5.99
N ASN A 380 -5.61 -17.15 6.17
CA ASN A 380 -5.36 -18.58 6.37
C ASN A 380 -5.92 -19.47 5.24
N VAL A 381 -6.46 -18.90 4.16
CA VAL A 381 -7.06 -19.68 3.07
C VAL A 381 -6.07 -20.65 2.43
N GLY A 382 -6.52 -21.87 2.14
CA GLY A 382 -5.67 -22.88 1.49
C GLY A 382 -4.64 -23.52 2.41
N LEU A 383 -4.60 -23.17 3.69
CA LEU A 383 -3.69 -23.73 4.68
C LEU A 383 -4.36 -24.78 5.58
N GLU A 384 -5.48 -25.35 5.15
CA GLU A 384 -6.16 -26.41 5.87
C GLU A 384 -5.21 -27.60 6.09
N GLY A 385 -5.11 -28.07 7.34
CA GLY A 385 -4.23 -29.17 7.72
C GLY A 385 -2.74 -28.82 7.82
N MET A 386 -2.36 -27.54 7.71
CA MET A 386 -1.01 -27.08 8.07
C MET A 386 -0.90 -26.90 9.59
N GLU A 387 0.28 -27.14 10.14
CA GLU A 387 0.54 -26.94 11.57
C GLU A 387 0.33 -25.45 11.94
N GLU A 388 -0.44 -25.21 13.00
CA GLU A 388 -0.56 -23.87 13.55
C GLU A 388 0.67 -23.53 14.38
N LYS A 389 1.42 -22.52 13.95
CA LYS A 389 2.55 -21.98 14.70
C LYS A 389 2.12 -20.70 15.40
N ARG A 390 2.75 -20.39 16.53
CA ARG A 390 2.67 -19.03 17.05
C ARG A 390 3.46 -18.11 16.11
N PRO A 391 3.04 -16.84 15.91
CA PRO A 391 3.82 -15.86 15.17
C PRO A 391 5.18 -15.60 15.86
N ASP A 392 6.17 -16.47 15.58
CA ASP A 392 7.55 -16.52 16.06
C ASP A 392 7.78 -16.17 17.56
N ASP A 393 7.96 -17.22 18.37
CA ASP A 393 8.15 -17.21 19.82
C ASP A 393 9.55 -16.73 20.29
N ARG A 394 10.25 -15.88 19.52
CA ARG A 394 11.51 -15.26 19.99
C ARG A 394 11.25 -13.93 20.69
N THR A 395 10.46 -13.99 21.73
CA THR A 395 10.65 -13.08 22.86
C THR A 395 11.18 -13.93 23.99
N ASP A 396 12.50 -13.89 24.20
CA ASP A 396 13.12 -14.33 25.44
C ASP A 396 12.31 -13.72 26.60
N ILE A 397 11.57 -14.59 27.29
CA ILE A 397 10.57 -14.28 28.33
C ILE A 397 11.26 -13.67 29.57
N SER A 398 12.59 -13.53 29.55
CA SER A 398 13.39 -12.95 30.63
C SER A 398 13.51 -11.42 30.61
N LYS A 399 13.01 -10.67 29.61
CA LYS A 399 13.37 -9.23 29.43
C LYS A 399 12.21 -8.20 29.34
N GLY A 400 11.04 -8.53 29.89
CA GLY A 400 10.25 -7.61 30.73
C GLY A 400 9.47 -6.44 30.12
N ILE A 401 9.44 -6.17 28.81
CA ILE A 401 8.52 -5.14 28.26
C ILE A 401 8.13 -5.48 26.82
N TRP A 402 6.98 -6.12 26.59
CA TRP A 402 6.14 -5.95 25.38
C TRP A 402 4.70 -6.40 25.69
N VAL A 403 3.72 -5.67 25.14
CA VAL A 403 2.30 -6.07 25.12
C VAL A 403 2.18 -7.40 24.40
N GLU A 404 1.48 -8.36 24.98
CA GLU A 404 1.16 -9.66 24.37
C GLU A 404 0.59 -9.45 22.97
N LYS A 405 1.41 -9.65 21.94
CA LYS A 405 0.90 -9.75 20.57
C LYS A 405 0.36 -11.17 20.40
N GLY A 406 -0.93 -11.28 20.10
CA GLY A 406 -1.61 -12.45 19.53
C GLY A 406 -1.11 -13.80 20.02
N THR A 407 -1.59 -14.24 21.17
CA THR A 407 -1.38 -15.61 21.70
C THR A 407 -2.02 -16.71 20.83
N ALA A 408 -2.85 -16.33 19.86
CA ALA A 408 -3.50 -17.25 18.94
C ALA A 408 -2.48 -17.84 17.97
N LYS A 409 -2.39 -19.17 17.96
CA LYS A 409 -1.68 -19.90 16.91
C LYS A 409 -2.34 -19.58 15.56
N GLN A 410 -1.52 -19.54 14.50
CA GLN A 410 -1.97 -19.26 13.15
C GLN A 410 -1.27 -20.22 12.19
N THR A 411 -1.98 -20.67 11.16
CA THR A 411 -1.39 -21.48 10.09
C THR A 411 -0.51 -20.62 9.17
N ASN A 412 -0.92 -19.39 8.89
CA ASN A 412 -0.06 -18.41 8.22
C ASN A 412 0.74 -17.57 9.23
N HIS A 413 1.99 -17.95 9.45
CA HIS A 413 2.93 -17.25 10.32
C HIS A 413 3.75 -16.15 9.61
N HIS A 414 3.46 -15.82 8.35
CA HIS A 414 4.11 -14.68 7.68
C HIS A 414 3.70 -13.35 8.34
N PRO A 415 4.63 -12.49 8.78
CA PRO A 415 4.30 -11.36 9.64
C PRO A 415 3.50 -10.25 8.92
N THR A 416 3.69 -10.09 7.61
CA THR A 416 3.15 -8.98 6.81
C THR A 416 2.32 -9.51 5.65
N VAL A 417 1.07 -9.92 5.92
CA VAL A 417 0.16 -10.39 4.86
C VAL A 417 -0.68 -9.20 4.39
N LYS A 418 -0.53 -8.79 3.13
CA LYS A 418 -1.34 -7.72 2.53
C LYS A 418 -2.76 -8.21 2.19
N PRO A 419 -3.77 -7.31 2.18
CA PRO A 419 -5.11 -7.65 1.70
C PRO A 419 -5.13 -8.01 0.21
N LEU A 420 -5.87 -9.05 -0.17
CA LEU A 420 -5.97 -9.51 -1.55
C LEU A 420 -6.59 -8.44 -2.46
N LYS A 421 -7.64 -7.74 -2.01
CA LYS A 421 -8.29 -6.68 -2.78
C LYS A 421 -7.36 -5.50 -3.08
N LEU A 422 -6.49 -5.15 -2.13
CA LEU A 422 -5.44 -4.16 -2.37
C LEU A 422 -4.52 -4.61 -3.50
N MET A 423 -4.02 -5.85 -3.43
CA MET A 423 -3.10 -6.38 -4.44
C MET A 423 -3.77 -6.56 -5.81
N GLU A 424 -5.03 -7.00 -5.85
CA GLU A 424 -5.82 -7.10 -7.10
C GLU A 424 -5.96 -5.73 -7.77
N TYR A 425 -6.18 -4.67 -7.00
CA TYR A 425 -6.26 -3.32 -7.53
C TYR A 425 -4.93 -2.87 -8.16
N LEU A 426 -3.80 -3.08 -7.48
CA LEU A 426 -2.47 -2.75 -8.00
C LEU A 426 -2.14 -3.57 -9.27
N CYS A 427 -2.39 -4.89 -9.25
CA CYS A 427 -2.20 -5.75 -10.42
C CYS A 427 -3.08 -5.30 -11.61
N THR A 428 -4.30 -4.83 -11.36
CA THR A 428 -5.19 -4.31 -12.40
C THR A 428 -4.64 -3.03 -13.01
N LEU A 429 -4.15 -2.09 -12.17
CA LEU A 429 -3.57 -0.82 -12.62
C LEU A 429 -2.33 -1.00 -13.51
N LEU A 430 -1.55 -2.06 -13.28
CA LEU A 430 -0.35 -2.33 -14.08
C LEU A 430 -0.62 -3.17 -15.33
N LYS A 431 -1.83 -3.72 -15.51
CA LYS A 431 -2.09 -4.75 -16.53
C LYS A 431 -2.05 -4.18 -17.95
N PRO A 432 -1.08 -4.59 -18.79
CA PRO A 432 -1.08 -4.20 -20.19
C PRO A 432 -2.15 -4.97 -20.97
N PRO A 433 -2.53 -4.50 -22.17
CA PRO A 433 -3.48 -5.18 -23.06
C PRO A 433 -2.81 -6.35 -23.79
N SER A 434 -2.34 -7.35 -23.02
CA SER A 434 -1.75 -8.60 -23.50
C SER A 434 -2.59 -9.78 -22.99
N GLU A 435 -2.64 -10.86 -23.75
CA GLU A 435 -3.30 -12.11 -23.34
C GLU A 435 -2.53 -12.82 -22.21
N HIS A 436 -1.19 -12.74 -22.26
CA HIS A 436 -0.28 -13.42 -21.34
C HIS A 436 0.74 -12.43 -20.74
N PRO A 437 0.30 -11.41 -19.99
CA PRO A 437 1.22 -10.48 -19.36
C PRO A 437 1.86 -11.14 -18.14
N ILE A 438 3.15 -10.85 -17.91
CA ILE A 438 3.94 -11.47 -16.84
C ILE A 438 4.21 -10.47 -15.70
N LEU A 439 3.70 -10.79 -14.52
CA LEU A 439 3.95 -10.06 -13.27
C LEU A 439 4.99 -10.77 -12.42
N LEU A 440 5.98 -10.03 -11.93
CA LEU A 440 7.00 -10.54 -11.01
C LEU A 440 6.78 -9.97 -9.60
N ASP A 441 6.86 -10.85 -8.60
CA ASP A 441 7.09 -10.46 -7.21
C ASP A 441 8.39 -11.12 -6.71
N PRO A 442 9.51 -10.38 -6.62
CA PRO A 442 10.80 -10.91 -6.17
C PRO A 442 10.89 -11.14 -4.66
N PHE A 443 9.87 -10.76 -3.89
CA PHE A 443 9.79 -10.93 -2.43
C PHE A 443 8.38 -11.38 -2.04
N CYS A 444 7.93 -12.51 -2.61
CA CYS A 444 6.50 -12.82 -2.62
C CYS A 444 5.92 -13.20 -1.26
N GLY A 445 6.73 -13.51 -0.24
CA GLY A 445 6.28 -13.83 1.10
C GLY A 445 5.23 -14.94 1.10
N SER A 446 4.07 -14.67 1.72
CA SER A 446 2.93 -15.60 1.72
C SER A 446 2.11 -15.65 0.42
N GLY A 447 2.52 -14.95 -0.64
CA GLY A 447 1.97 -15.09 -1.98
C GLY A 447 0.67 -14.32 -2.29
N THR A 448 0.26 -13.33 -1.49
CA THR A 448 -0.95 -12.53 -1.79
C THR A 448 -0.86 -11.86 -3.17
N THR A 449 0.29 -11.29 -3.53
CA THR A 449 0.51 -10.70 -4.86
C THR A 449 0.25 -11.70 -5.98
N LEU A 450 0.66 -12.95 -5.80
CA LEU A 450 0.53 -14.01 -6.80
C LEU A 450 -0.92 -14.50 -6.94
N MET A 451 -1.66 -14.54 -5.83
CA MET A 451 -3.11 -14.76 -5.86
C MET A 451 -3.82 -13.65 -6.64
N ALA A 452 -3.47 -12.39 -6.35
CA ALA A 452 -4.01 -11.23 -7.06
C ALA A 452 -3.66 -11.23 -8.55
N ALA A 453 -2.41 -11.54 -8.90
CA ALA A 453 -1.94 -11.67 -10.27
C ALA A 453 -2.78 -12.71 -11.02
N TYR A 454 -2.98 -13.90 -10.44
CA TYR A 454 -3.83 -14.93 -11.02
C TYR A 454 -5.28 -14.46 -11.22
N ASN A 455 -5.90 -13.85 -10.20
CA ASN A 455 -7.30 -13.37 -10.25
C ASN A 455 -7.51 -12.26 -11.28
N THR A 456 -6.49 -11.45 -11.54
CA THR A 456 -6.56 -10.34 -12.49
C THR A 456 -6.05 -10.74 -13.88
N GLY A 457 -5.76 -12.04 -14.09
CA GLY A 457 -5.40 -12.61 -15.39
C GLY A 457 -3.99 -12.28 -15.84
N TRP A 458 -3.03 -12.34 -14.91
CA TRP A 458 -1.60 -12.34 -15.19
C TRP A 458 -1.05 -13.76 -15.14
N ASP A 459 -0.08 -14.03 -16.01
CA ASP A 459 0.95 -15.01 -15.71
C ASP A 459 1.88 -14.42 -14.65
N TYR A 460 2.40 -15.24 -13.72
CA TYR A 460 3.20 -14.71 -12.62
C TYR A 460 4.46 -15.50 -12.33
N VAL A 461 5.44 -14.84 -11.70
CA VAL A 461 6.56 -15.50 -11.05
C VAL A 461 6.74 -14.89 -9.67
N GLY A 462 6.77 -15.75 -8.65
CA GLY A 462 7.11 -15.36 -7.28
C GLY A 462 8.47 -15.89 -6.88
N ILE A 463 9.25 -15.09 -6.15
CA ILE A 463 10.50 -15.54 -5.52
C ILE A 463 10.44 -15.21 -4.04
N ASP A 464 10.85 -16.15 -3.20
CA ASP A 464 11.14 -15.86 -1.80
C ASP A 464 12.32 -16.73 -1.33
N LYS A 465 13.12 -16.21 -0.41
CA LYS A 465 14.30 -16.91 0.11
C LYS A 465 13.91 -17.94 1.17
N GLU A 466 12.83 -17.70 1.90
CA GLU A 466 12.39 -18.55 3.00
C GLU A 466 11.50 -19.68 2.48
N ALA A 467 12.01 -20.92 2.53
CA ALA A 467 11.30 -22.09 2.02
C ALA A 467 9.91 -22.30 2.66
N GLU A 468 9.77 -21.95 3.95
CA GLU A 468 8.47 -22.01 4.65
C GLU A 468 7.44 -21.04 4.06
N TYR A 469 7.87 -19.82 3.69
CA TYR A 469 6.98 -18.82 3.09
C TYR A 469 6.59 -19.22 1.67
N VAL A 470 7.53 -19.78 0.90
CA VAL A 470 7.22 -20.36 -0.42
C VAL A 470 6.19 -21.48 -0.33
N GLU A 471 6.25 -22.35 0.68
CA GLU A 471 5.26 -23.41 0.87
C GLU A 471 3.86 -22.83 1.17
N ILE A 472 3.77 -21.83 2.05
CA ILE A 472 2.52 -21.09 2.31
C ILE A 472 1.98 -20.48 1.02
N ALA A 473 2.82 -19.79 0.25
CA ALA A 473 2.45 -19.14 -1.00
C ALA A 473 1.91 -20.15 -2.02
N LYS A 474 2.58 -21.31 -2.19
CA LYS A 474 2.15 -22.38 -3.09
C LYS A 474 0.76 -22.90 -2.74
N ARG A 475 0.49 -23.15 -1.47
CA ARG A 475 -0.82 -23.62 -1.00
C ARG A 475 -1.93 -22.59 -1.21
N ARG A 476 -1.68 -21.34 -0.82
CA ARG A 476 -2.63 -20.23 -1.01
C ARG A 476 -2.98 -19.99 -2.48
N VAL A 477 -1.98 -20.00 -3.35
CA VAL A 477 -2.18 -19.87 -4.81
C VAL A 477 -2.91 -21.09 -5.39
N ALA A 478 -2.59 -22.31 -4.95
CA ALA A 478 -3.30 -23.51 -5.39
C ALA A 478 -4.78 -23.50 -4.97
N TRP A 479 -5.08 -23.02 -3.76
CA TRP A 479 -6.45 -22.79 -3.31
C TRP A 479 -7.16 -21.77 -4.20
N CYS A 480 -6.52 -20.64 -4.50
CA CYS A 480 -7.08 -19.60 -5.38
C CYS A 480 -7.45 -20.14 -6.76
N LYS A 481 -6.58 -20.98 -7.35
CA LYS A 481 -6.83 -21.67 -8.63
C LYS A 481 -8.06 -22.57 -8.57
N LYS A 482 -8.22 -23.36 -7.50
CA LYS A 482 -9.37 -24.26 -7.33
C LYS A 482 -10.69 -23.49 -7.20
N GLN A 483 -10.70 -22.39 -6.46
CA GLN A 483 -11.93 -21.58 -6.28
C GLN A 483 -12.43 -20.96 -7.59
N ASN A 484 -11.51 -20.42 -8.41
CA ASN A 484 -11.86 -19.86 -9.73
C ASN A 484 -12.37 -20.94 -10.70
N GLN A 485 -11.81 -22.16 -10.67
CA GLN A 485 -12.31 -23.29 -11.46
C GLN A 485 -13.75 -23.68 -11.08
N ASN A 486 -14.09 -23.54 -9.79
CA ASN A 486 -15.41 -23.86 -9.27
C ASN A 486 -16.42 -22.71 -9.40
N GLN A 487 -16.06 -21.58 -10.03
CA GLN A 487 -16.86 -20.35 -10.12
C GLN A 487 -17.38 -19.85 -8.77
N GLN A 488 -16.68 -20.15 -7.67
CA GLN A 488 -17.07 -19.67 -6.35
C GLN A 488 -16.46 -18.28 -6.11
N PRO A 489 -17.25 -17.29 -5.65
CA PRO A 489 -16.68 -16.01 -5.23
C PRO A 489 -15.73 -16.26 -4.06
N LEU A 490 -14.47 -15.82 -4.20
CA LEU A 490 -13.41 -16.05 -3.21
C LEU A 490 -13.76 -15.51 -1.82
N PHE A 491 -14.51 -14.41 -1.76
CA PHE A 491 -15.03 -13.81 -0.54
C PHE A 491 -16.39 -13.14 -0.82
N PRO A 492 -17.36 -13.18 0.11
CA PRO A 492 -18.58 -12.38 0.01
C PRO A 492 -18.25 -10.88 0.01
N ALA A 493 -19.03 -10.09 -0.76
CA ALA A 493 -18.81 -8.66 -1.01
C ALA A 493 -19.14 -7.73 0.17
#